data_AF-A0A7J9JLN2-F1
#
_entry.id   AF-A0A7J9JLN2-F1
#
_cell.length_a   1.000
_cell.length_b   1.000
_cell.length_c   1.000
_cell.angle_alpha   90.00
_cell.angle_beta   90.00
_cell.angle_gamma   90.00
#
_symmetry.space_group_name_H-M   'P 1'
#
loop_
_entity.id
_entity.type
_entity.pdbx_description
1 polymer ?
#
loop_
_entity_poly.entity_id
_entity_poly.type
_entity_poly.pdbx_seq_one_letter_code
_entity_poly.pdbx_strand_id
1 'polypeptide(L)'
;MRSMEKNPYSMRVPRKSPPEYYLDQVLPILKRRRVLQLTKFDYRLANNIDEELQKLRCRANFHALRFTKPIQELGQKLVLRMREMAIRFIAVHLRFEPDMLAFSGCYFGGGDKERYELAEIRKRWETLPDLDADGERSRGKCPLTPHEVGLMLRALGFANDTYIYVASGEIYGGEETLRPLRDLFPNFYTKEKLANEELKPFLPFSSRLAAIDYIVCDESDVFVTNNNGNMARILAGRRRYMGHKRTIRPNAKRLSSLFMERDKMDWDTFARKVKAVQRGYMGEPDEMRPGRGEFHEYPYSCICKKNGDPESEQVRGNQGLKNRSKEEEPVLGAKGDE
;
A
#
# COMPACT_ATOMS: atom_id res chain seq x y z
N MET A 1 10.38 35.36 0.07
CA MET A 1 9.06 35.05 0.66
C MET A 1 8.51 36.32 1.28
N ARG A 2 7.31 36.78 0.89
CA ARG A 2 6.65 37.87 1.62
C ARG A 2 6.26 37.35 3.00
N SER A 3 6.72 38.00 4.07
CA SER A 3 6.30 37.70 5.43
C SER A 3 4.79 37.92 5.53
N MET A 4 4.03 36.92 5.97
CA MET A 4 2.61 37.10 6.27
C MET A 4 2.49 37.94 7.54
N GLU A 5 1.75 39.04 7.51
CA GLU A 5 1.53 39.92 8.68
C GLU A 5 0.84 39.20 9.85
N LYS A 6 0.12 38.10 9.59
CA LYS A 6 -0.49 37.23 10.59
C LYS A 6 -0.35 35.77 10.21
N ASN A 7 0.01 34.94 11.19
CA ASN A 7 0.06 33.49 11.02
C ASN A 7 -1.32 32.94 10.60
N PRO A 8 -1.38 31.95 9.70
CA PRO A 8 -2.62 31.26 9.37
C PRO A 8 -3.30 30.71 10.62
N TYR A 9 -4.63 30.81 10.67
CA TYR A 9 -5.38 30.11 11.70
C TYR A 9 -5.12 28.61 11.57
N SER A 10 -4.76 27.95 12.67
CA SER A 10 -4.47 26.52 12.70
C SER A 10 -5.62 25.75 13.33
N MET A 11 -6.02 24.64 12.71
CA MET A 11 -6.96 23.70 13.31
C MET A 11 -6.59 22.25 13.00
N ARG A 12 -7.17 21.33 13.78
CA ARG A 12 -7.00 19.89 13.60
C ARG A 12 -8.31 19.28 13.16
N VAL A 13 -8.30 18.62 12.00
CA VAL A 13 -9.45 17.84 11.54
C VAL A 13 -9.39 16.44 12.19
N PRO A 14 -10.49 15.89 12.71
CA PRO A 14 -10.54 14.50 13.15
C PRO A 14 -10.14 13.51 12.04
N ARG A 15 -9.66 12.33 12.43
CA ARG A 15 -9.25 11.32 11.45
C ARG A 15 -10.53 10.71 10.83
N LYS A 16 -10.53 10.46 9.53
CA LYS A 16 -11.68 9.92 8.79
C LYS A 16 -12.96 10.77 8.95
N SER A 17 -12.83 12.10 8.98
CA SER A 17 -13.97 13.02 8.97
C SER A 17 -14.78 12.88 7.68
N PRO A 18 -16.12 12.91 7.76
CA PRO A 18 -16.98 12.85 6.58
C PRO A 18 -16.99 14.20 5.85
N PRO A 19 -17.48 14.28 4.59
CA PRO A 19 -17.48 15.51 3.80
C PRO A 19 -18.15 16.70 4.50
N GLU A 20 -19.22 16.44 5.25
CA GLU A 20 -20.02 17.45 5.98
C GLU A 20 -19.15 18.18 7.01
N TYR A 21 -18.21 17.49 7.67
CA TYR A 21 -17.28 18.16 8.59
C TYR A 21 -16.46 19.26 7.89
N TYR A 22 -16.06 19.03 6.64
CA TYR A 22 -15.33 20.04 5.88
C TYR A 22 -16.24 21.21 5.47
N LEU A 23 -17.49 20.93 5.10
CA LEU A 23 -18.45 21.94 4.69
C LEU A 23 -18.95 22.79 5.87
N ASP A 24 -19.18 22.15 7.02
CA ASP A 24 -19.83 22.77 8.18
C ASP A 24 -18.82 23.37 9.16
N GLN A 25 -17.64 22.75 9.31
CA GLN A 25 -16.65 23.19 10.31
C GLN A 25 -15.45 23.88 9.67
N VAL A 26 -14.92 23.33 8.59
CA VAL A 26 -13.66 23.83 7.99
C VAL A 26 -13.92 25.03 7.07
N LEU A 27 -14.90 24.93 6.17
CA LEU A 27 -15.19 25.94 5.15
C LEU A 27 -15.61 27.31 5.74
N PRO A 28 -16.45 27.42 6.79
CA PRO A 28 -16.78 28.72 7.36
C PRO A 28 -15.56 29.44 7.95
N ILE A 29 -14.65 28.67 8.56
CA ILE A 29 -13.38 29.20 9.09
C ILE A 29 -12.50 29.68 7.94
N LEU A 30 -12.36 28.89 6.86
CA LEU A 30 -11.60 29.28 5.68
C LEU A 30 -12.16 30.55 5.04
N LYS A 31 -13.49 30.66 4.88
CA LYS A 31 -14.15 31.86 4.34
C LYS A 31 -13.87 33.12 5.18
N ARG A 32 -13.94 32.99 6.50
CA ARG A 32 -13.69 34.09 7.45
C ARG A 32 -12.22 34.50 7.55
N ARG A 33 -11.30 33.53 7.58
CA ARG A 33 -9.86 33.74 7.84
C ARG A 33 -9.02 33.86 6.57
N ARG A 34 -9.56 33.51 5.39
CA ARG A 34 -8.91 33.48 4.06
C ARG A 34 -7.77 32.48 3.90
N VAL A 35 -6.99 32.24 4.94
CA VAL A 35 -5.92 31.22 4.98
C VAL A 35 -6.13 30.34 6.21
N LEU A 36 -6.07 29.03 6.01
CA LEU A 36 -6.28 28.01 7.03
C LEU A 36 -5.16 26.96 6.95
N GLN A 37 -4.53 26.68 8.08
CA GLN A 37 -3.57 25.60 8.22
C GLN A 37 -4.24 24.40 8.90
N LEU A 38 -4.43 23.32 8.14
CA LEU A 38 -4.89 22.06 8.69
C LEU A 38 -3.69 21.25 9.19
N THR A 39 -3.63 21.03 10.49
CA THR A 39 -2.56 20.25 11.11
C THR A 39 -2.83 18.74 10.99
N LYS A 40 -1.77 17.96 10.78
CA LYS A 40 -1.78 16.49 10.63
C LYS A 40 -2.70 16.00 9.50
N PHE A 41 -2.24 15.93 8.25
CA PHE A 41 -3.13 15.65 7.10
C PHE A 41 -3.36 14.15 6.78
N ASP A 42 -2.85 13.23 7.59
CA ASP A 42 -2.96 11.79 7.36
C ASP A 42 -4.40 11.27 7.55
N TYR A 43 -4.93 10.55 6.55
CA TYR A 43 -6.22 9.83 6.62
C TYR A 43 -7.41 10.68 7.12
N ARG A 44 -7.50 11.95 6.69
CA ARG A 44 -8.51 12.88 7.21
C ARG A 44 -9.88 12.77 6.57
N LEU A 45 -9.99 12.38 5.30
CA LEU A 45 -11.29 12.12 4.68
C LEU A 45 -11.73 10.69 5.00
N ALA A 46 -13.01 10.52 5.32
CA ALA A 46 -13.62 9.21 5.52
C ALA A 46 -13.44 8.32 4.27
N ASN A 47 -13.39 7.00 4.48
CA ASN A 47 -13.42 6.05 3.36
C ASN A 47 -14.85 5.70 2.92
N ASN A 48 -15.85 5.90 3.77
CA ASN A 48 -17.24 5.71 3.40
C ASN A 48 -17.83 7.08 3.03
N ILE A 49 -17.78 7.42 1.75
CA ILE A 49 -18.28 8.67 1.18
C ILE A 49 -19.00 8.34 -0.13
N ASP A 50 -19.77 9.30 -0.64
CA ASP A 50 -20.52 9.18 -1.89
C ASP A 50 -19.67 8.68 -3.07
N GLU A 51 -20.30 7.91 -3.96
CA GLU A 51 -19.63 7.25 -5.09
C GLU A 51 -19.00 8.24 -6.06
N GLU A 52 -19.65 9.37 -6.34
CA GLU A 52 -19.08 10.41 -7.22
C GLU A 52 -17.85 11.05 -6.59
N LEU A 53 -17.86 11.23 -5.27
CA LEU A 53 -16.68 11.72 -4.55
C LEU A 53 -15.54 10.69 -4.53
N GLN A 54 -15.85 9.39 -4.48
CA GLN A 54 -14.83 8.34 -4.66
C GLN A 54 -14.23 8.35 -6.07
N LYS A 55 -15.07 8.49 -7.11
CA LYS A 55 -14.60 8.61 -8.49
C LYS A 55 -13.69 9.82 -8.67
N LEU A 56 -14.03 10.96 -8.05
CA LEU A 56 -13.16 12.14 -8.02
C LEU A 56 -11.82 11.84 -7.31
N ARG A 57 -11.85 11.15 -6.17
CA ARG A 57 -10.63 10.72 -5.46
C ARG A 57 -9.74 9.86 -6.35
N CYS A 58 -10.30 8.96 -7.16
CA CYS A 58 -9.51 8.14 -8.07
C CYS A 58 -8.85 8.97 -9.18
N ARG A 59 -9.58 9.91 -9.78
CA ARG A 59 -9.00 10.85 -10.76
C ARG A 59 -7.86 11.66 -10.14
N ALA A 60 -8.04 12.15 -8.92
CA ALA A 60 -6.99 12.86 -8.21
C ALA A 60 -5.76 11.97 -7.94
N ASN A 61 -5.96 10.78 -7.35
CA ASN A 61 -4.87 9.91 -6.92
C ASN A 61 -4.11 9.25 -8.07
N PHE A 62 -4.81 8.83 -9.12
CA PHE A 62 -4.21 8.01 -10.18
C PHE A 62 -3.87 8.79 -11.45
N HIS A 63 -4.56 9.92 -11.73
CA HIS A 63 -4.29 10.75 -12.92
C HIS A 63 -3.61 12.08 -12.60
N ALA A 64 -4.10 12.82 -11.59
CA ALA A 64 -3.58 14.17 -11.31
C ALA A 64 -2.21 14.15 -10.62
N LEU A 65 -1.98 13.21 -9.68
CA LEU A 65 -0.69 13.04 -9.03
C LEU A 65 0.31 12.37 -9.98
N ARG A 66 1.33 13.13 -10.38
CA ARG A 66 2.41 12.68 -11.27
C ARG A 66 3.75 13.06 -10.68
N PHE A 67 4.73 12.18 -10.84
CA PHE A 67 6.12 12.50 -10.52
C PHE A 67 6.67 13.56 -11.49
N THR A 68 7.67 14.30 -11.04
CA THR A 68 8.38 15.26 -11.88
C THR A 68 9.13 14.56 -13.01
N LYS A 69 9.35 15.26 -14.13
CA LYS A 69 10.02 14.69 -15.31
C LYS A 69 11.31 13.93 -15.01
N PRO A 70 12.26 14.44 -14.20
CA PRO A 70 13.51 13.71 -13.93
C PRO A 70 13.30 12.35 -13.25
N ILE A 71 12.31 12.24 -12.35
CA ILE A 71 11.96 10.98 -11.67
C ILE A 71 11.30 10.03 -12.68
N GLN A 72 10.38 10.55 -13.50
CA GLN A 72 9.70 9.76 -14.53
C GLN A 72 10.68 9.19 -15.56
N GLU A 73 11.59 10.03 -16.07
CA GLU A 73 12.60 9.66 -17.07
C GLU A 73 13.53 8.57 -16.53
N LEU A 74 14.09 8.76 -15.33
CA LEU A 74 14.97 7.76 -14.74
C LEU A 74 14.21 6.45 -14.43
N GLY A 75 13.04 6.54 -13.81
CA GLY A 75 12.23 5.35 -13.51
C GLY A 75 11.88 4.53 -14.75
N GLN A 76 11.43 5.19 -15.83
CA GLN A 76 11.15 4.52 -17.10
C GLN A 76 12.42 3.95 -17.75
N LYS A 77 13.56 4.64 -17.64
CA LYS A 77 14.84 4.11 -18.11
C LYS A 77 15.22 2.81 -17.40
N LEU A 78 15.01 2.72 -16.09
CA LEU A 78 15.27 1.48 -15.33
C LEU A 78 14.33 0.35 -15.74
N VAL A 79 13.06 0.66 -16.03
CA VAL A 79 12.10 -0.30 -16.57
C VAL A 79 12.58 -0.84 -17.92
N LEU A 80 13.01 0.04 -18.84
CA LEU A 80 13.52 -0.37 -20.15
C LEU A 80 14.75 -1.28 -20.02
N ARG A 81 15.71 -0.93 -19.14
CA ARG A 81 16.88 -1.79 -18.87
C ARG A 81 16.48 -3.18 -18.35
N MET A 82 15.49 -3.26 -17.45
CA MET A 82 14.96 -4.54 -17.00
C MET A 82 14.34 -5.34 -18.15
N ARG A 83 13.60 -4.67 -19.03
CA ARG A 83 12.92 -5.28 -20.19
C ARG A 83 13.87 -5.72 -21.29
N GLU A 84 15.00 -5.05 -21.46
CA GLU A 84 16.09 -5.44 -22.36
C GLU A 84 16.73 -6.76 -21.92
N MET A 85 16.83 -7.00 -20.60
CA MET A 85 17.38 -8.25 -20.07
C MET A 85 16.35 -9.38 -20.05
N ALA A 86 15.07 -9.07 -19.82
CA ALA A 86 14.01 -10.07 -19.78
C ALA A 86 12.65 -9.51 -20.19
N ILE A 87 11.92 -10.26 -21.02
CA ILE A 87 10.54 -9.91 -21.43
C ILE A 87 9.65 -9.67 -20.20
N ARG A 88 9.80 -10.50 -19.16
CA ARG A 88 9.06 -10.42 -17.90
C ARG A 88 10.01 -10.30 -16.71
N PHE A 89 9.66 -9.47 -15.73
CA PHE A 89 10.37 -9.37 -14.47
C PHE A 89 9.39 -9.10 -13.33
N ILE A 90 9.80 -9.46 -12.11
CA ILE A 90 9.04 -9.15 -10.90
C ILE A 90 9.73 -8.05 -10.11
N ALA A 91 8.96 -7.20 -9.45
CA ALA A 91 9.49 -6.23 -8.51
C ALA A 91 9.16 -6.67 -7.08
N VAL A 92 10.17 -6.72 -6.22
CA VAL A 92 10.04 -7.07 -4.80
C VAL A 92 10.35 -5.83 -3.97
N HIS A 93 9.35 -5.33 -3.25
CA HIS A 93 9.53 -4.25 -2.28
C HIS A 93 9.83 -4.81 -0.89
N LEU A 94 11.04 -4.53 -0.41
CA LEU A 94 11.54 -4.94 0.90
C LEU A 94 11.54 -3.72 1.83
N ARG A 95 10.49 -3.60 2.66
CA ARG A 95 10.50 -2.69 3.80
C ARG A 95 11.16 -3.41 5.00
N PHE A 96 12.48 -3.54 4.93
CA PHE A 96 13.31 -4.21 5.94
C PHE A 96 14.39 -3.27 6.50
N GLU A 97 14.05 -1.98 6.61
CA GLU A 97 14.92 -0.94 7.15
C GLU A 97 14.83 -0.87 8.68
N PRO A 98 15.90 -0.41 9.37
CA PRO A 98 16.02 -0.50 10.83
C PRO A 98 14.86 0.12 11.60
N ASP A 99 14.31 1.23 11.10
CA ASP A 99 13.18 1.93 11.73
C ASP A 99 11.90 1.09 11.73
N MET A 100 11.62 0.38 10.63
CA MET A 100 10.48 -0.53 10.53
C MET A 100 10.67 -1.74 11.43
N LEU A 101 11.87 -2.32 11.46
CA LEU A 101 12.13 -3.49 12.31
C LEU A 101 11.99 -3.13 13.79
N ALA A 102 12.60 -2.03 14.22
CA ALA A 102 12.47 -1.49 15.57
C ALA A 102 11.01 -1.18 15.95
N PHE A 103 10.26 -0.57 15.03
CA PHE A 103 8.83 -0.28 15.25
C PHE A 103 7.99 -1.56 15.41
N SER A 104 8.30 -2.60 14.63
CA SER A 104 7.54 -3.87 14.68
C SER A 104 7.70 -4.64 15.99
N GLY A 105 8.81 -4.45 16.72
CA GLY A 105 9.09 -5.20 17.95
C GLY A 105 9.37 -6.68 17.73
N CYS A 106 9.68 -7.07 16.49
CA CYS A 106 9.94 -8.46 16.11
C CYS A 106 11.41 -8.84 16.32
N TYR A 107 11.67 -10.15 16.38
CA TYR A 107 13.01 -10.73 16.40
C TYR A 107 13.25 -11.52 15.10
N PHE A 108 14.38 -11.25 14.44
CA PHE A 108 14.74 -11.77 13.12
C PHE A 108 15.95 -12.71 13.15
N GLY A 109 16.46 -13.05 14.34
CA GLY A 109 17.49 -14.06 14.52
C GLY A 109 18.92 -13.53 14.64
N GLY A 110 19.12 -12.21 14.71
CA GLY A 110 20.44 -11.57 14.82
C GLY A 110 21.04 -11.53 16.24
N GLY A 111 20.50 -12.29 17.19
CA GLY A 111 21.02 -12.39 18.56
C GLY A 111 20.93 -11.10 19.37
N ASP A 112 21.79 -10.98 20.39
CA ASP A 112 21.79 -9.84 21.32
C ASP A 112 22.15 -8.53 20.63
N LYS A 113 22.95 -8.58 19.57
CA LYS A 113 23.28 -7.42 18.73
C LYS A 113 22.01 -6.81 18.12
N GLU A 114 21.18 -7.62 17.47
CA GLU A 114 19.91 -7.15 16.88
C GLU A 114 18.99 -6.60 17.95
N ARG A 115 18.84 -7.31 19.07
CA ARG A 115 17.98 -6.88 20.18
C ARG A 115 18.40 -5.51 20.70
N TYR A 116 19.70 -5.30 20.89
CA TYR A 116 20.24 -4.03 21.37
C TYR A 116 20.04 -2.90 20.34
N GLU A 117 20.48 -3.09 19.10
CA GLU A 117 20.43 -2.05 18.07
C GLU A 117 18.98 -1.61 17.77
N LEU A 118 18.05 -2.57 17.63
CA LEU A 118 16.65 -2.25 17.38
C LEU A 118 15.96 -1.66 18.60
N ALA A 119 16.33 -2.06 19.84
CA ALA A 119 15.81 -1.44 21.05
C ALA A 119 16.23 0.03 21.17
N GLU A 120 17.48 0.36 20.85
CA GLU A 120 17.95 1.76 20.85
C GLU A 120 17.18 2.62 19.84
N ILE A 121 16.92 2.11 18.64
CA ILE A 121 16.10 2.83 17.64
C ILE A 121 14.66 2.98 18.13
N ARG A 122 14.11 1.95 18.78
CA ARG A 122 12.73 1.93 19.26
C ARG A 122 12.44 3.01 20.31
N LYS A 123 13.44 3.46 21.08
CA LYS A 123 13.32 4.57 22.04
C LYS A 123 12.79 5.88 21.43
N ARG A 124 12.87 6.04 20.11
CA ARG A 124 12.27 7.18 19.39
C ARG A 124 10.75 7.26 19.51
N TRP A 125 10.09 6.16 19.89
CA TRP A 125 8.65 6.11 20.07
C TRP A 125 8.28 5.77 21.53
N GLU A 126 8.27 6.80 22.38
CA GLU A 126 7.98 6.69 23.82
C GLU A 126 6.61 6.08 24.17
N THR A 127 5.65 6.12 23.24
CA THR A 127 4.27 5.67 23.45
C THR A 127 3.99 4.25 22.96
N LEU A 128 4.99 3.57 22.39
CA LEU A 128 4.81 2.19 21.97
C LEU A 128 4.80 1.27 23.19
N PRO A 129 3.88 0.30 23.25
CA PRO A 129 3.89 -0.70 24.31
C PRO A 129 5.12 -1.61 24.18
N ASP A 130 5.45 -2.28 25.28
CA ASP A 130 6.33 -3.44 25.25
C ASP A 130 5.64 -4.55 24.46
N LEU A 131 6.36 -5.11 23.50
CA LEU A 131 5.85 -6.11 22.57
C LEU A 131 6.59 -7.43 22.78
N ASP A 132 5.81 -8.52 22.82
CA ASP A 132 6.35 -9.87 22.71
C ASP A 132 6.64 -10.18 21.23
N ALA A 133 7.90 -10.47 20.90
CA ALA A 133 8.36 -10.68 19.54
C ALA A 133 7.66 -11.88 18.87
N ASP A 134 7.48 -12.98 19.61
CA ASP A 134 6.79 -14.17 19.11
C ASP A 134 5.29 -13.90 18.94
N GLY A 135 4.70 -13.13 19.83
CA GLY A 135 3.34 -12.61 19.73
C GLY A 135 3.11 -11.70 18.53
N GLU A 136 4.03 -10.80 18.18
CA GLU A 136 3.95 -9.97 16.98
C GLU A 136 4.08 -10.81 15.70
N ARG A 137 5.01 -11.78 15.71
CA ARG A 137 5.24 -12.69 14.59
C ARG A 137 4.04 -13.60 14.32
N SER A 138 3.49 -14.24 15.35
CA SER A 138 2.29 -15.08 15.26
C SER A 138 1.03 -14.31 14.86
N ARG A 139 0.96 -12.99 15.13
CA ARG A 139 -0.11 -12.12 14.64
C ARG A 139 0.10 -11.62 13.22
N GLY A 140 1.22 -11.95 12.58
CA GLY A 140 1.57 -11.52 11.23
C GLY A 140 1.89 -10.03 11.14
N LYS A 141 2.44 -9.44 12.22
CA LYS A 141 2.82 -8.03 12.29
C LYS A 141 4.26 -7.80 11.85
N CYS A 142 5.09 -8.83 11.90
CA CYS A 142 6.46 -8.78 11.41
C CYS A 142 6.50 -8.75 9.88
N PRO A 143 7.33 -7.88 9.27
CA PRO A 143 7.71 -8.03 7.87
C PRO A 143 8.41 -9.38 7.67
N LEU A 144 8.25 -9.99 6.50
CA LEU A 144 9.07 -11.12 6.12
C LEU A 144 10.52 -10.66 5.90
N THR A 145 11.47 -11.50 6.29
CA THR A 145 12.88 -11.34 5.92
C THR A 145 13.07 -11.51 4.40
N PRO A 146 14.14 -10.98 3.79
CA PRO A 146 14.43 -11.22 2.38
C PRO A 146 14.51 -12.71 2.03
N HIS A 147 15.05 -13.55 2.92
CA HIS A 147 15.08 -14.99 2.74
C HIS A 147 13.67 -15.61 2.71
N GLU A 148 12.80 -15.25 3.66
CA GLU A 148 11.42 -15.73 3.70
C GLU A 148 10.62 -15.29 2.46
N VAL A 149 10.84 -14.08 1.96
CA VAL A 149 10.27 -13.63 0.68
C VAL A 149 10.75 -14.53 -0.47
N GLY A 150 12.04 -14.84 -0.51
CA GLY A 150 12.61 -15.73 -1.51
C GLY A 150 11.99 -17.13 -1.46
N LEU A 151 11.90 -17.73 -0.26
CA LEU A 151 11.27 -19.03 -0.05
C LEU A 151 9.80 -19.04 -0.49
N MET A 152 9.05 -17.99 -0.15
CA MET A 152 7.67 -17.82 -0.59
C MET A 152 7.57 -17.80 -2.12
N LEU A 153 8.42 -17.03 -2.81
CA LEU A 153 8.40 -16.94 -4.27
C LEU A 153 8.74 -18.27 -4.94
N ARG A 154 9.80 -18.94 -4.46
CA ARG A 154 10.17 -20.28 -4.93
C ARG A 154 9.02 -21.28 -4.76
N ALA A 155 8.38 -21.27 -3.59
CA ALA A 155 7.22 -22.11 -3.31
C ALA A 155 6.00 -21.79 -4.19
N LEU A 156 5.80 -20.53 -4.58
CA LEU A 156 4.75 -20.11 -5.51
C LEU A 156 5.04 -20.49 -6.97
N GLY A 157 6.25 -20.94 -7.28
CA GLY A 157 6.65 -21.45 -8.60
C GLY A 157 7.51 -20.50 -9.42
N PHE A 158 8.03 -19.42 -8.84
CA PHE A 158 9.00 -18.57 -9.53
C PHE A 158 10.34 -19.33 -9.68
N ALA A 159 10.78 -19.49 -10.93
CA ALA A 159 12.03 -20.17 -11.27
C ALA A 159 13.25 -19.33 -10.87
N ASN A 160 14.43 -19.95 -10.78
CA ASN A 160 15.62 -19.30 -10.21
C ASN A 160 16.18 -18.24 -11.17
N ASP A 161 15.99 -18.45 -12.47
CA ASP A 161 16.29 -17.52 -13.55
C ASP A 161 15.29 -16.35 -13.65
N THR A 162 14.29 -16.26 -12.77
CA THR A 162 13.38 -15.11 -12.70
C THR A 162 14.18 -13.83 -12.44
N TYR A 163 13.98 -12.82 -13.30
CA TYR A 163 14.57 -11.49 -13.11
C TYR A 163 13.82 -10.73 -12.03
N ILE A 164 14.54 -10.29 -11.00
CA ILE A 164 14.00 -9.55 -9.85
C ILE A 164 14.59 -8.15 -9.81
N TYR A 165 13.71 -7.16 -9.77
CA TYR A 165 14.03 -5.82 -9.31
C TYR A 165 13.70 -5.69 -7.82
N VAL A 166 14.67 -5.35 -6.98
CA VAL A 166 14.46 -5.13 -5.55
C VAL A 166 14.39 -3.63 -5.24
N ALA A 167 13.21 -3.23 -4.77
CA ALA A 167 12.93 -1.89 -4.26
C ALA A 167 13.11 -1.87 -2.74
N SER A 168 14.07 -1.11 -2.25
CA SER A 168 14.31 -0.96 -0.81
C SER A 168 15.03 0.33 -0.47
N GLY A 169 14.83 0.80 0.76
CA GLY A 169 15.77 1.70 1.42
C GLY A 169 17.02 0.96 1.91
N GLU A 170 17.58 1.44 3.03
CA GLU A 170 18.70 0.80 3.72
C GLU A 170 18.25 -0.48 4.42
N ILE A 171 18.68 -1.64 3.92
CA ILE A 171 18.34 -2.94 4.50
C ILE A 171 19.15 -3.17 5.78
N TYR A 172 18.47 -3.51 6.88
CA TYR A 172 19.14 -3.91 8.12
C TYR A 172 20.01 -5.16 7.90
N GLY A 173 21.28 -5.10 8.31
CA GLY A 173 22.29 -6.13 8.04
C GLY A 173 22.85 -6.13 6.60
N GLY A 174 22.39 -5.22 5.74
CA GLY A 174 22.96 -4.99 4.42
C GLY A 174 23.00 -6.22 3.52
N GLU A 175 24.16 -6.46 2.89
CA GLU A 175 24.35 -7.53 1.92
C GLU A 175 24.20 -8.94 2.53
N GLU A 176 24.55 -9.12 3.81
CA GLU A 176 24.41 -10.42 4.49
C GLU A 176 22.93 -10.85 4.56
N THR A 177 22.05 -9.89 4.83
CA THR A 177 20.59 -10.11 4.87
C THR A 177 19.99 -10.34 3.48
N LEU A 178 20.54 -9.70 2.45
CA LEU A 178 20.07 -9.86 1.06
C LEU A 178 20.60 -11.13 0.38
N ARG A 179 21.77 -11.63 0.79
CA ARG A 179 22.45 -12.77 0.17
C ARG A 179 21.53 -13.99 -0.04
N PRO A 180 20.75 -14.48 0.95
CA PRO A 180 19.89 -15.65 0.72
C PRO A 180 18.80 -15.43 -0.34
N LEU A 181 18.29 -14.21 -0.49
CA LEU A 181 17.33 -13.90 -1.56
C LEU A 181 18.01 -13.94 -2.92
N ARG A 182 19.24 -13.40 -3.02
CA ARG A 182 20.06 -13.41 -4.23
C ARG A 182 20.49 -14.82 -4.63
N ASP A 183 20.78 -15.69 -3.66
CA ASP A 183 21.14 -17.08 -3.93
C ASP A 183 19.96 -17.87 -4.55
N LEU A 184 18.73 -17.53 -4.16
CA LEU A 184 17.51 -18.10 -4.74
C LEU A 184 17.17 -17.51 -6.12
N PHE A 185 17.58 -16.27 -6.37
CA PHE A 185 17.29 -15.51 -7.60
C PHE A 185 18.52 -14.71 -8.03
N PRO A 186 19.47 -15.33 -8.76
CA PRO A 186 20.72 -14.68 -9.17
C PRO A 186 20.54 -13.47 -10.10
N ASN A 187 19.44 -13.40 -10.86
CA ASN A 187 19.09 -12.26 -11.73
C ASN A 187 18.53 -11.09 -10.89
N PHE A 188 19.37 -10.56 -10.01
CA PHE A 188 19.02 -9.62 -8.95
C PHE A 188 19.52 -8.20 -9.23
N TYR A 189 18.58 -7.27 -9.39
CA TYR A 189 18.85 -5.88 -9.76
C TYR A 189 18.23 -4.90 -8.77
N THR A 190 18.90 -3.77 -8.57
CA THR A 190 18.41 -2.65 -7.76
C THR A 190 18.54 -1.35 -8.56
N LYS A 191 17.94 -0.27 -8.09
CA LYS A 191 18.14 1.06 -8.70
C LYS A 191 19.62 1.44 -8.78
N GLU A 192 20.42 1.12 -7.78
CA GLU A 192 21.86 1.42 -7.75
C GLU A 192 22.60 0.68 -8.86
N LYS A 193 22.34 -0.62 -9.04
CA LYS A 193 22.95 -1.42 -10.11
C LYS A 193 22.55 -0.96 -11.50
N LEU A 194 21.28 -0.57 -11.68
CA LEU A 194 20.75 -0.22 -12.99
C LEU A 194 21.03 1.23 -13.38
N ALA A 195 21.03 2.18 -12.45
CA ALA A 195 21.18 3.61 -12.72
C ALA A 195 22.64 4.07 -12.66
N ASN A 196 23.44 3.48 -11.78
CA ASN A 196 24.83 3.88 -11.52
C ASN A 196 24.94 5.41 -11.28
N GLU A 197 25.71 6.11 -12.11
CA GLU A 197 25.97 7.56 -12.03
C GLU A 197 24.69 8.41 -12.13
N GLU A 198 23.68 7.94 -12.85
CA GLU A 198 22.43 8.68 -13.08
C GLU A 198 21.59 8.84 -11.81
N LEU A 199 21.88 8.04 -10.78
CA LEU A 199 21.19 8.09 -9.50
C LEU A 199 21.69 9.24 -8.61
N LYS A 200 22.91 9.75 -8.85
CA LYS A 200 23.58 10.76 -8.00
C LYS A 200 22.70 11.98 -7.65
N PRO A 201 21.95 12.59 -8.57
CA PRO A 201 21.09 13.74 -8.25
C PRO A 201 19.94 13.43 -7.27
N PHE A 202 19.63 12.15 -7.08
CA PHE A 202 18.51 11.68 -6.25
C PHE A 202 18.96 11.16 -4.88
N LEU A 203 20.24 10.79 -4.72
CA LEU A 203 20.78 10.20 -3.48
C LEU A 203 20.48 10.99 -2.20
N PRO A 204 20.51 12.34 -2.18
CA PRO A 204 20.20 13.10 -0.97
C PRO A 204 18.72 13.06 -0.55
N PHE A 205 17.83 12.50 -1.38
CA PHE A 205 16.38 12.57 -1.20
C PHE A 205 15.74 11.18 -1.22
N SER A 206 15.61 10.56 -0.05
CA SER A 206 14.99 9.23 0.11
C SER A 206 13.60 9.12 -0.55
N SER A 207 12.79 10.18 -0.47
CA SER A 207 11.47 10.22 -1.12
C SER A 207 11.52 10.19 -2.65
N ARG A 208 12.59 10.72 -3.27
CA ARG A 208 12.78 10.66 -4.72
C ARG A 208 13.28 9.29 -5.16
N LEU A 209 14.16 8.67 -4.37
CA LEU A 209 14.57 7.28 -4.60
C LEU A 209 13.38 6.31 -4.52
N ALA A 210 12.54 6.46 -3.50
CA ALA A 210 11.31 5.67 -3.37
C ALA A 210 10.32 5.92 -4.54
N ALA A 211 10.29 7.13 -5.10
CA ALA A 211 9.49 7.43 -6.27
C ALA A 211 10.00 6.76 -7.56
N ILE A 212 11.32 6.60 -7.71
CA ILE A 212 11.92 5.82 -8.79
C ILE A 212 11.53 4.34 -8.63
N ASP A 213 11.71 3.79 -7.43
CA ASP A 213 11.30 2.42 -7.09
C ASP A 213 9.80 2.20 -7.35
N TYR A 214 8.96 3.19 -7.06
CA TYR A 214 7.53 3.15 -7.33
C TYR A 214 7.23 2.91 -8.81
N ILE A 215 7.91 3.64 -9.71
CA ILE A 215 7.69 3.50 -11.16
C ILE A 215 8.06 2.08 -11.61
N VAL A 216 9.23 1.58 -11.20
CA VAL A 216 9.67 0.23 -11.59
C VAL A 216 8.73 -0.85 -11.03
N CYS A 217 8.24 -0.68 -9.80
CA CYS A 217 7.25 -1.58 -9.21
C CYS A 217 5.89 -1.53 -9.91
N ASP A 218 5.44 -0.37 -10.38
CA ASP A 218 4.19 -0.21 -11.12
C ASP A 218 4.26 -0.86 -12.51
N GLU A 219 5.44 -0.82 -13.15
CA GLU A 219 5.66 -1.35 -14.49
C GLU A 219 6.05 -2.83 -14.56
N SER A 220 6.37 -3.45 -13.43
CA SER A 220 6.66 -4.90 -13.35
C SER A 220 5.44 -5.78 -13.65
N ASP A 221 5.67 -7.01 -14.08
CA ASP A 221 4.59 -7.98 -14.36
C ASP A 221 3.90 -8.43 -13.07
N VAL A 222 4.71 -8.67 -12.03
CA VAL A 222 4.25 -9.01 -10.69
C VAL A 222 4.97 -8.14 -9.69
N PHE A 223 4.19 -7.47 -8.84
CA PHE A 223 4.70 -6.74 -7.70
C PHE A 223 4.54 -7.58 -6.44
N VAL A 224 5.58 -7.67 -5.62
CA VAL A 224 5.62 -8.50 -4.42
C VAL A 224 6.09 -7.64 -3.25
N THR A 225 5.53 -7.83 -2.07
CA THR A 225 5.93 -7.09 -0.88
C THR A 225 6.34 -8.03 0.26
N ASN A 226 7.21 -7.57 1.16
CA ASN A 226 7.49 -8.31 2.40
C ASN A 226 6.56 -7.91 3.56
N ASN A 227 5.85 -6.79 3.44
CA ASN A 227 4.83 -6.31 4.37
C ASN A 227 3.70 -5.56 3.62
N ASN A 228 2.60 -5.22 4.32
CA ASN A 228 1.51 -4.44 3.74
C ASN A 228 1.52 -2.97 4.22
N GLY A 229 2.62 -2.26 3.93
CA GLY A 229 2.81 -0.83 4.24
C GLY A 229 2.17 0.14 3.22
N ASN A 230 2.42 1.43 3.37
CA ASN A 230 1.78 2.47 2.52
C ASN A 230 2.09 2.31 1.03
N MET A 231 3.35 2.08 0.66
CA MET A 231 3.75 1.89 -0.74
C MET A 231 3.09 0.64 -1.35
N ALA A 232 3.02 -0.45 -0.58
CA ALA A 232 2.32 -1.67 -0.98
C ALA A 232 0.86 -1.39 -1.35
N ARG A 233 0.15 -0.67 -0.48
CA ARG A 233 -1.27 -0.34 -0.69
C ARG A 233 -1.47 0.55 -1.90
N ILE A 234 -0.73 1.65 -2.01
CA ILE A 234 -0.88 2.61 -3.11
C ILE A 234 -0.59 1.93 -4.46
N LEU A 235 0.48 1.12 -4.55
CA LEU A 235 0.78 0.36 -5.77
C LEU A 235 -0.28 -0.69 -6.05
N ALA A 236 -0.82 -1.39 -5.05
CA ALA A 236 -1.91 -2.34 -5.25
C ALA A 236 -3.15 -1.65 -5.86
N GLY A 237 -3.58 -0.51 -5.33
CA GLY A 237 -4.72 0.22 -5.89
C GLY A 237 -4.44 0.77 -7.28
N ARG A 238 -3.24 1.32 -7.52
CA ARG A 238 -2.85 1.80 -8.85
C ARG A 238 -2.83 0.68 -9.89
N ARG A 239 -2.23 -0.46 -9.55
CA ARG A 239 -2.15 -1.65 -10.41
C ARG A 239 -3.50 -2.32 -10.61
N ARG A 240 -4.51 -2.07 -9.76
CA ARG A 240 -5.92 -2.43 -10.02
C ARG A 240 -6.61 -1.44 -10.96
N TYR A 241 -6.31 -0.16 -10.81
CA TYR A 241 -6.98 0.93 -11.53
C TYR A 241 -6.49 1.12 -12.98
N MET A 242 -5.16 1.09 -13.22
CA MET A 242 -4.54 1.39 -14.52
C MET A 242 -4.45 0.18 -15.47
N GLY A 243 -5.33 -0.81 -15.30
CA GLY A 243 -5.22 -2.11 -15.94
C GLY A 243 -4.57 -3.11 -15.01
N HIS A 244 -5.36 -4.12 -14.62
CA HIS A 244 -5.02 -5.06 -13.56
C HIS A 244 -3.64 -5.72 -13.77
N LYS A 245 -2.69 -5.46 -12.88
CA LYS A 245 -1.43 -6.20 -12.76
C LYS A 245 -1.31 -6.83 -11.37
N ARG A 246 -0.72 -8.02 -11.30
CA ARG A 246 -0.70 -8.83 -10.08
C ARG A 246 0.14 -8.18 -8.97
N THR A 247 -0.41 -8.14 -7.75
CA THR A 247 0.28 -7.67 -6.54
C THR A 247 0.18 -8.72 -5.44
N ILE A 248 1.27 -9.43 -5.17
CA ILE A 248 1.35 -10.47 -4.14
C ILE A 248 1.79 -9.84 -2.82
N ARG A 249 0.95 -10.00 -1.80
CA ARG A 249 1.26 -9.63 -0.41
C ARG A 249 1.39 -10.90 0.43
N PRO A 250 2.16 -10.90 1.52
CA PRO A 250 2.31 -12.09 2.33
C PRO A 250 1.11 -12.25 3.27
N ASN A 251 0.58 -13.45 3.38
CA ASN A 251 -0.26 -13.87 4.50
C ASN A 251 0.64 -14.14 5.72
N ALA A 252 1.27 -13.07 6.23
CA ALA A 252 2.34 -13.15 7.23
C ALA A 252 1.95 -13.98 8.45
N LYS A 253 0.69 -13.87 8.91
CA LYS A 253 0.16 -14.65 10.03
C LYS A 253 0.31 -16.16 9.82
N ARG A 254 -0.06 -16.66 8.64
CA ARG A 254 -0.03 -18.10 8.34
C ARG A 254 1.33 -18.56 7.83
N LEU A 255 2.02 -17.70 7.09
CA LEU A 255 3.36 -17.99 6.57
C LEU A 255 4.39 -18.11 7.70
N SER A 256 4.29 -17.28 8.74
CA SER A 256 5.24 -17.30 9.85
C SER A 256 5.39 -18.68 10.49
N SER A 257 4.27 -19.36 10.79
CA SER A 257 4.31 -20.70 11.36
C SER A 257 4.96 -21.71 10.38
N LEU A 258 4.70 -21.57 9.08
CA LEU A 258 5.30 -22.44 8.07
C LEU A 258 6.82 -22.24 7.96
N PHE A 259 7.32 -21.00 8.08
CA PHE A 259 8.76 -20.74 8.05
C PHE A 259 9.48 -21.31 9.28
N MET A 260 8.86 -21.23 10.47
CA MET A 260 9.41 -21.84 11.69
C MET A 260 9.48 -23.37 11.62
N GLU A 261 8.61 -23.99 10.83
CA GLU A 261 8.58 -25.45 10.63
C GLU A 261 9.26 -25.89 9.33
N ARG A 262 9.92 -24.98 8.59
CA ARG A 262 10.49 -25.28 7.26
C ARG A 262 11.38 -26.52 7.30
N ASP A 263 12.26 -26.63 8.29
CA ASP A 263 13.23 -27.72 8.38
C ASP A 263 12.62 -29.06 8.85
N LYS A 264 11.32 -29.05 9.22
CA LYS A 264 10.57 -30.24 9.64
C LYS A 264 9.77 -30.88 8.51
N MET A 265 9.86 -30.35 7.29
CA MET A 265 9.13 -30.88 6.12
C MET A 265 9.96 -30.79 4.85
N ASP A 266 9.66 -31.66 3.89
CA ASP A 266 10.24 -31.62 2.55
C ASP A 266 9.74 -30.38 1.76
N TRP A 267 10.44 -30.10 0.66
CA TRP A 267 10.15 -28.93 -0.17
C TRP A 267 8.76 -28.96 -0.80
N ASP A 268 8.29 -30.12 -1.27
CA ASP A 268 7.00 -30.22 -1.95
C ASP A 268 5.84 -30.02 -0.98
N THR A 269 5.97 -30.56 0.23
CA THR A 269 5.05 -30.31 1.33
C THR A 269 5.04 -28.83 1.72
N PHE A 270 6.21 -28.20 1.88
CA PHE A 270 6.32 -26.78 2.18
C PHE A 270 5.66 -25.92 1.08
N ALA A 271 6.01 -26.16 -0.19
CA ALA A 271 5.50 -25.41 -1.32
C ALA A 271 3.98 -25.53 -1.46
N ARG A 272 3.43 -26.74 -1.29
CA ARG A 272 1.97 -26.97 -1.28
C ARG A 272 1.28 -26.21 -0.15
N LYS A 273 1.85 -26.21 1.06
CA LYS A 273 1.30 -25.46 2.21
C LYS A 273 1.37 -23.94 1.96
N VAL A 274 2.49 -23.41 1.45
CA VAL A 274 2.63 -21.99 1.09
C VAL A 274 1.55 -21.57 0.08
N LYS A 275 1.37 -22.34 -1.01
CA LYS A 275 0.32 -22.08 -2.01
C LYS A 275 -1.07 -22.06 -1.38
N ALA A 276 -1.35 -22.98 -0.45
CA ALA A 276 -2.64 -23.04 0.23
C ALA A 276 -2.89 -21.83 1.14
N VAL A 277 -1.88 -21.36 1.89
CA VAL A 277 -2.05 -20.22 2.80
C VAL A 277 -2.04 -18.86 2.08
N GLN A 278 -1.43 -18.78 0.89
CA GLN A 278 -1.37 -17.57 0.07
C GLN A 278 -2.63 -17.30 -0.75
N ARG A 279 -3.60 -18.23 -0.81
CA ARG A 279 -4.90 -17.99 -1.46
C ARG A 279 -5.57 -16.74 -0.87
N GLY A 280 -6.01 -15.82 -1.72
CA GLY A 280 -6.59 -14.53 -1.32
C GLY A 280 -5.57 -13.45 -0.93
N TYR A 281 -4.27 -13.68 -1.20
CA TYR A 281 -3.19 -12.71 -1.04
C TYR A 281 -2.33 -12.59 -2.31
N MET A 282 -2.82 -13.18 -3.42
CA MET A 282 -2.14 -13.23 -4.71
C MET A 282 -2.45 -12.00 -5.58
N GLY A 283 -3.28 -11.08 -5.11
CA GLY A 283 -3.65 -9.87 -5.85
C GLY A 283 -4.70 -10.14 -6.90
N GLU A 284 -5.68 -11.01 -6.63
CA GLU A 284 -6.78 -11.27 -7.56
C GLU A 284 -7.64 -10.00 -7.74
N PRO A 285 -8.26 -9.78 -8.92
CA PRO A 285 -9.10 -8.60 -9.18
C PRO A 285 -10.17 -8.39 -8.11
N ASP A 286 -10.84 -9.46 -7.70
CA ASP A 286 -11.97 -9.45 -6.75
C ASP A 286 -11.58 -9.99 -5.37
N GLU A 287 -10.30 -9.84 -4.98
CA GLU A 287 -9.77 -10.31 -3.68
C GLU A 287 -10.55 -9.75 -2.48
N MET A 288 -11.08 -8.53 -2.60
CA MET A 288 -11.85 -7.87 -1.55
C MET A 288 -13.26 -7.55 -2.01
N ARG A 289 -14.23 -7.77 -1.11
CA ARG A 289 -15.63 -7.40 -1.35
C ARG A 289 -15.78 -5.87 -1.46
N PRO A 290 -16.68 -5.38 -2.33
CA PRO A 290 -17.04 -3.97 -2.40
C PRO A 290 -17.32 -3.34 -1.03
N GLY A 291 -16.83 -2.13 -0.81
CA GLY A 291 -17.01 -1.41 0.46
C GLY A 291 -16.19 -1.95 1.65
N ARG A 292 -15.41 -3.03 1.46
CA ARG A 292 -14.43 -3.50 2.44
C ARG A 292 -13.01 -3.19 1.98
N GLY A 293 -12.15 -2.81 2.92
CA GLY A 293 -10.75 -2.49 2.63
C GLY A 293 -10.46 -0.99 2.59
N GLU A 294 -9.20 -0.64 2.40
CA GLU A 294 -8.76 0.73 2.31
C GLU A 294 -8.83 1.24 0.86
N PHE A 295 -9.33 2.47 0.64
CA PHE A 295 -9.46 3.08 -0.68
C PHE A 295 -8.18 2.99 -1.54
N HIS A 296 -7.01 3.28 -0.96
CA HIS A 296 -5.75 3.30 -1.73
C HIS A 296 -5.32 1.91 -2.18
N GLU A 297 -5.76 0.84 -1.52
CA GLU A 297 -5.48 -0.55 -1.88
C GLU A 297 -6.58 -1.16 -2.75
N TYR A 298 -7.84 -0.78 -2.53
CA TYR A 298 -9.03 -1.30 -3.20
C TYR A 298 -9.96 -0.17 -3.68
N PRO A 299 -9.65 0.53 -4.78
CA PRO A 299 -10.46 1.62 -5.31
C PRO A 299 -11.71 1.12 -6.07
N TYR A 300 -12.54 0.27 -5.45
CA TYR A 300 -13.64 -0.44 -6.12
C TYR A 300 -14.62 0.48 -6.86
N SER A 301 -14.98 1.63 -6.28
CA SER A 301 -15.89 2.61 -6.89
C SER A 301 -15.40 3.16 -8.25
N CYS A 302 -14.15 2.89 -8.60
CA CYS A 302 -13.47 3.42 -9.77
C CYS A 302 -13.09 2.37 -10.80
N ILE A 303 -13.37 1.09 -10.51
CA ILE A 303 -13.11 -0.02 -11.41
C ILE A 303 -14.42 -0.31 -12.15
N CYS A 304 -14.36 -0.35 -13.48
CA CYS A 304 -15.53 -0.69 -14.29
C CYS A 304 -15.95 -2.14 -13.99
N LYS A 305 -17.24 -2.34 -13.70
CA LYS A 305 -17.82 -3.69 -13.61
C LYS A 305 -17.83 -4.32 -15.00
N LYS A 306 -17.72 -5.65 -15.08
CA LYS A 306 -18.00 -6.35 -16.33
C LYS A 306 -19.49 -6.27 -16.61
N ASN A 307 -19.87 -6.11 -17.87
CA ASN A 307 -21.28 -6.23 -18.27
C ASN A 307 -21.80 -7.61 -17.85
N GLY A 308 -22.85 -7.66 -17.01
CA GLY A 308 -23.46 -8.90 -16.54
C GLY A 308 -23.26 -9.23 -15.05
N ASP A 309 -22.63 -8.37 -14.24
CA ASP A 309 -22.58 -8.60 -12.79
C ASP A 309 -23.97 -8.40 -12.13
N PRO A 310 -24.46 -9.36 -11.31
CA PRO A 310 -25.82 -9.32 -10.73
C PRO A 310 -26.05 -8.14 -9.75
N GLU A 311 -24.98 -7.53 -9.23
CA GLU A 311 -25.10 -6.29 -8.44
C GLU A 311 -25.49 -5.05 -9.28
N SER A 312 -25.33 -5.09 -10.61
CA SER A 312 -25.72 -3.98 -11.49
C SER A 312 -27.25 -3.85 -11.60
N GLU A 313 -28.00 -4.92 -11.34
CA GLU A 313 -29.46 -4.93 -11.38
C GLU A 313 -30.08 -4.46 -10.06
N GLN A 314 -29.45 -4.72 -8.91
CA GLN A 314 -29.95 -4.25 -7.61
C GLN A 314 -29.87 -2.72 -7.45
N VAL A 315 -28.86 -2.08 -8.05
CA VAL A 315 -28.74 -0.60 -8.02
C VAL A 315 -29.82 0.07 -8.89
N ARG A 316 -30.16 -0.54 -10.03
CA ARG A 316 -31.26 -0.04 -10.88
C ARG A 316 -32.65 -0.25 -10.24
N GLY A 317 -32.85 -1.37 -9.54
CA GLY A 317 -34.11 -1.65 -8.82
C GLY A 317 -34.37 -0.69 -7.65
N ASN A 318 -33.34 -0.36 -6.86
CA ASN A 318 -33.49 0.52 -5.69
C ASN A 318 -33.63 2.02 -6.03
N GLN A 319 -33.20 2.46 -7.22
CA GLN A 319 -33.47 3.82 -7.70
C GLN A 319 -34.90 3.96 -8.25
N GLY A 320 -35.45 2.91 -8.88
CA GLY A 320 -36.83 2.91 -9.39
C GLY A 320 -37.91 2.90 -8.29
N LEU A 321 -37.63 2.24 -7.16
CA LEU A 321 -38.58 2.17 -6.02
C LEU A 321 -38.60 3.45 -5.17
N LYS A 322 -37.52 4.22 -5.13
CA LYS A 322 -37.47 5.52 -4.42
C LYS A 322 -38.17 6.66 -5.17
N ASN A 323 -38.33 6.55 -6.49
CA ASN A 323 -39.00 7.58 -7.29
C ASN A 323 -40.52 7.38 -7.42
N ARG A 324 -41.08 6.25 -6.96
CA ARG A 324 -42.54 5.99 -7.03
C ARG A 324 -43.31 6.33 -5.76
N SER A 325 -42.64 6.69 -4.67
CA SER A 325 -43.28 6.96 -3.37
C SER A 325 -43.34 8.45 -2.99
N LYS A 326 -43.24 9.36 -3.96
CA LYS A 326 -43.25 10.82 -3.73
C LYS A 326 -44.27 11.61 -4.54
N GLU A 327 -45.24 10.97 -5.18
CA GLU A 327 -46.37 11.67 -5.77
C GLU A 327 -47.67 11.13 -5.18
N GLU A 328 -48.51 12.07 -4.77
CA GLU A 328 -49.88 11.93 -4.25
C GLU A 328 -50.06 11.70 -2.74
N GLU A 329 -50.15 12.79 -1.98
CA GLU A 329 -51.26 12.98 -1.02
C GLU A 329 -51.74 14.45 -1.03
N PRO A 330 -53.06 14.71 -1.01
CA PRO A 330 -53.63 16.03 -1.23
C PRO A 330 -53.81 16.85 0.04
N VAL A 331 -53.77 18.17 -0.14
CA VAL A 331 -54.00 19.21 0.88
C VAL A 331 -55.49 19.25 1.27
N LEU A 332 -55.77 19.03 2.56
CA LEU A 332 -57.00 19.42 3.28
C LEU A 332 -56.51 20.20 4.51
N GLY A 333 -56.82 21.47 4.75
CA GLY A 333 -58.10 22.16 4.59
C GLY A 333 -58.59 22.54 5.99
N ALA A 334 -58.22 23.73 6.47
CA ALA A 334 -58.55 24.25 7.80
C ALA A 334 -60.06 24.56 7.98
N LYS A 335 -60.61 24.17 9.13
CA LYS A 335 -61.75 24.74 9.91
C LYS A 335 -61.54 24.21 11.35
N GLY A 336 -61.65 24.94 12.45
CA GLY A 336 -62.49 26.08 12.82
C GLY A 336 -63.31 25.66 14.06
N ASP A 337 -63.14 26.41 15.16
CA ASP A 337 -64.04 26.62 16.31
C ASP A 337 -64.42 25.43 17.23
N GLU A 338 -63.87 25.38 18.46
CA GLU A 338 -64.43 25.90 19.74
C GLU A 338 -63.46 25.59 20.90
#